data_AF-A0A2R4VPU6-F1
#
_entry.id   AF-A0A2R4VPU6-F1
#
_cell.length_a   1.000
_cell.length_b   1.000
_cell.length_c   1.000
_cell.angle_alpha   90.00
_cell.angle_beta   90.00
_cell.angle_gamma   90.00
#
_symmetry.space_group_name_H-M   'P 1'
#
loop_
_entity.id
_entity.type
_entity.pdbx_description
1 polymer ?
#
loop_
_entity_poly.entity_id
_entity_poly.type
_entity_poly.pdbx_seq_one_letter_code
_entity_poly.pdbx_strand_id
1 'polypeptide(L)'
;MRASGEAFGNGIGAVVENVTFDEIQIGQTASLSRQLTLMDVELFATVSGNINPAHLDPKFAADSRFQKVIGPGMWSGSLISGVLGTYLPGAGSLYAGQSLQFRRPVGLGDIVTATVTVVEKRPAKNVVVFDCVCTNQDGEVVVLGTAEVIAPTQKVIRPAHELPQIQMIRHDKHDALLAKCDELPPVVTAVAYPCDASSLQGAVEAAQAGLIDPILVGPEAVIRKVAAANGLDIARYRIVDAAHSRAAAAAAVALARTGEAEAVMKGSLHTD
;
A
#
# COMPACT_ATOMS: atom_id res chain seq x y z
N MET A 1 -32.81 8.00 12.03
CA MET A 1 -31.68 7.58 12.89
C MET A 1 -31.21 6.22 12.38
N ARG A 2 -30.20 6.19 11.50
CA ARG A 2 -29.47 4.96 11.13
C ARG A 2 -28.02 5.23 11.51
N ALA A 3 -27.56 4.56 12.56
CA ALA A 3 -26.15 4.51 12.91
C ALA A 3 -25.47 3.55 11.93
N SER A 4 -24.34 3.95 11.36
CA SER A 4 -23.50 3.05 10.59
C SER A 4 -22.04 3.47 10.75
N GLY A 5 -21.44 2.99 11.84
CA GLY A 5 -20.03 2.66 11.86
C GLY A 5 -19.89 1.22 11.40
N GLU A 6 -19.69 1.01 10.10
CA GLU A 6 -19.14 -0.23 9.58
C GLU A 6 -17.97 0.14 8.66
N ALA A 7 -16.81 -0.44 8.98
CA ALA A 7 -15.65 -0.45 8.11
C ALA A 7 -16.04 -1.03 6.75
N PHE A 8 -15.41 -0.55 5.68
CA PHE A 8 -15.65 -0.94 4.29
C PHE A 8 -15.67 -2.46 4.09
N GLY A 9 -16.84 -3.04 4.28
CA GLY A 9 -17.29 -4.25 3.64
C GLY A 9 -18.60 -3.86 2.98
N ASN A 10 -18.57 -3.60 1.66
CA ASN A 10 -19.80 -3.58 0.90
C ASN A 10 -20.38 -4.99 1.04
N GLY A 11 -21.37 -5.15 1.93
CA GLY A 11 -22.07 -6.42 2.09
C GLY A 11 -22.56 -6.91 0.73
N ILE A 12 -22.47 -8.22 0.52
CA ILE A 12 -22.99 -8.89 -0.67
C ILE A 12 -24.45 -8.43 -0.87
N GLY A 13 -24.70 -7.65 -1.93
CA GLY A 13 -26.01 -7.07 -2.23
C GLY A 13 -26.22 -5.59 -1.89
N ALA A 14 -25.20 -4.83 -1.52
CA ALA A 14 -25.32 -3.38 -1.34
C ALA A 14 -25.75 -2.69 -2.66
N VAL A 15 -26.73 -1.79 -2.57
CA VAL A 15 -27.26 -1.01 -3.70
C VAL A 15 -26.90 0.45 -3.48
N VAL A 16 -26.47 1.14 -4.54
CA VAL A 16 -26.33 2.59 -4.57
C VAL A 16 -27.64 3.17 -5.11
N GLU A 17 -28.26 4.03 -4.30
CA GLU A 17 -29.47 4.77 -4.62
C GLU A 17 -29.19 6.27 -4.45
N ASN A 18 -29.60 7.08 -5.42
CA ASN A 18 -29.49 8.53 -5.33
C ASN A 18 -30.78 9.18 -4.77
N VAL A 19 -30.68 10.47 -4.46
CA VAL A 19 -31.82 11.34 -4.15
C VAL A 19 -31.90 12.40 -5.24
N THR A 20 -33.02 12.47 -5.94
CA THR A 20 -33.18 13.41 -7.05
C THR A 20 -33.33 14.85 -6.56
N PHE A 21 -33.12 15.83 -7.44
CA PHE A 21 -33.30 17.25 -7.11
C PHE A 21 -34.66 17.53 -6.46
N ASP A 22 -35.75 16.91 -6.94
CA ASP A 22 -37.09 17.12 -6.41
C ASP A 22 -37.31 16.47 -5.04
N GLU A 23 -36.65 15.34 -4.79
CA GLU A 23 -36.70 14.62 -3.51
C GLU A 23 -35.92 15.35 -2.40
N ILE A 24 -34.83 16.04 -2.74
CA ILE A 24 -33.96 16.74 -1.79
C ILE A 24 -34.70 17.86 -1.05
N GLN A 25 -34.54 17.90 0.27
CA GLN A 25 -35.10 18.95 1.14
C GLN A 25 -34.00 19.81 1.76
N ILE A 26 -34.28 21.11 1.97
CA ILE A 26 -33.40 21.99 2.75
C ILE A 26 -33.33 21.47 4.19
N GLY A 27 -32.12 21.48 4.77
CA GLY A 27 -31.82 20.90 6.07
C GLY A 27 -31.54 19.40 6.06
N GLN A 28 -31.69 18.72 4.91
CA GLN A 28 -31.31 17.31 4.79
C GLN A 28 -29.80 17.14 4.91
N THR A 29 -29.37 16.10 5.63
CA THR A 29 -27.96 15.83 5.91
C THR A 29 -27.54 14.43 5.52
N ALA A 30 -26.27 14.26 5.14
CA ALA A 30 -25.62 12.97 5.04
C ALA A 30 -24.18 13.06 5.55
N SER A 31 -23.62 11.93 5.99
CA SER A 31 -22.27 11.90 6.55
C SER A 31 -21.51 10.61 6.25
N LEU A 32 -20.19 10.70 6.27
CA LEU A 32 -19.25 9.58 6.16
C LEU A 32 -18.13 9.76 7.19
N SER A 33 -17.81 8.69 7.92
CA SER A 33 -16.71 8.68 8.88
C SER A 33 -15.61 7.72 8.42
N ARG A 34 -14.35 8.16 8.49
CA ARG A 34 -13.18 7.29 8.26
C ARG A 34 -12.06 7.61 9.23
N GLN A 35 -11.35 6.57 9.65
CA GLN A 35 -10.08 6.73 10.36
C GLN A 35 -8.96 6.99 9.35
N LEU A 36 -8.09 7.96 9.63
CA LEU A 36 -6.90 8.19 8.82
C LEU A 36 -5.83 7.15 9.18
N THR A 37 -5.48 6.30 8.22
CA THR A 37 -4.39 5.33 8.37
C THR A 37 -3.14 5.75 7.59
N LEU A 38 -2.00 5.12 7.87
CA LEU A 38 -0.79 5.32 7.07
C LEU A 38 -1.01 4.92 5.61
N MET A 39 -1.78 3.84 5.38
CA MET A 39 -2.12 3.39 4.03
C MET A 39 -2.92 4.45 3.27
N ASP A 40 -3.86 5.14 3.93
CA ASP A 40 -4.60 6.23 3.30
C ASP A 40 -3.66 7.39 2.89
N VAL A 41 -2.68 7.72 3.73
CA VAL A 41 -1.71 8.79 3.42
C VAL A 41 -0.84 8.40 2.22
N GLU A 42 -0.32 7.17 2.19
CA GLU A 42 0.51 6.67 1.10
C GLU A 42 -0.27 6.58 -0.23
N LEU A 43 -1.50 6.05 -0.20
CA LEU A 43 -2.37 5.99 -1.38
C LEU A 43 -2.75 7.39 -1.86
N PHE A 44 -3.04 8.30 -0.93
CA PHE A 44 -3.37 9.67 -1.29
C PHE A 44 -2.16 10.38 -1.91
N ALA A 45 -0.96 10.21 -1.36
CA ALA A 45 0.28 10.73 -1.96
C ALA A 45 0.50 10.15 -3.36
N THR A 46 0.26 8.85 -3.55
CA THR A 46 0.38 8.17 -4.84
C THR A 46 -0.57 8.73 -5.89
N VAL A 47 -1.86 8.92 -5.56
CA VAL A 47 -2.85 9.42 -6.52
C VAL A 47 -2.76 10.93 -6.75
N SER A 48 -2.36 11.69 -5.73
CA SER A 48 -2.29 13.16 -5.81
C SER A 48 -0.93 13.70 -6.28
N GLY A 49 0.12 12.89 -6.21
CA GLY A 49 1.51 13.33 -6.42
C GLY A 49 2.07 14.17 -5.27
N ASN A 50 1.33 14.36 -4.18
CA ASN A 50 1.79 15.14 -3.04
C ASN A 50 2.71 14.31 -2.13
N ILE A 51 4.01 14.34 -2.41
CA ILE A 51 5.07 13.66 -1.66
C ILE A 51 5.71 14.52 -0.56
N ASN A 52 4.98 15.51 -0.02
CA ASN A 52 5.53 16.38 1.02
C ASN A 52 5.98 15.55 2.25
N PRO A 53 7.24 15.67 2.70
CA PRO A 53 7.80 14.82 3.75
C PRO A 53 7.07 14.96 5.09
N ALA A 54 6.36 16.06 5.34
CA ALA A 54 5.51 16.23 6.51
C ALA A 54 4.40 15.16 6.65
N HIS A 55 4.07 14.47 5.56
CA HIS A 55 3.07 13.41 5.51
C HIS A 55 3.66 11.99 5.50
N LEU A 56 4.94 11.82 5.17
CA LEU A 56 5.50 10.51 4.82
C LEU A 56 6.75 10.12 5.62
N ASP A 57 7.47 11.09 6.20
CA ASP A 57 8.71 10.83 6.95
C ASP A 57 8.50 11.14 8.44
N PRO A 58 8.41 10.10 9.30
CA PRO A 58 8.33 10.28 10.74
C PRO A 58 9.51 11.04 11.36
N LYS A 59 10.73 10.91 10.82
CA LYS A 59 11.92 11.61 11.31
C LYS A 59 11.84 13.10 10.99
N PHE A 60 11.43 13.45 9.77
CA PHE A 60 11.17 14.84 9.39
C PHE A 60 9.98 15.43 10.17
N ALA A 61 8.93 14.65 10.39
CA ALA A 61 7.75 15.10 11.12
C ALA A 61 8.05 15.36 12.60
N ALA A 62 8.98 14.61 13.20
CA ALA A 62 9.45 14.82 14.57
C ALA A 62 10.13 16.18 14.76
N ASP A 63 10.78 16.73 13.74
CA ASP A 63 11.40 18.07 13.81
C ASP A 63 10.44 19.21 13.41
N SER A 64 9.22 18.87 12.96
CA SER A 64 8.23 19.84 12.52
C SER A 64 7.44 20.46 13.67
N ARG A 65 6.76 21.59 13.42
CA ARG A 65 5.82 22.25 14.37
C ARG A 65 4.79 21.29 14.96
N PHE A 66 4.48 20.20 14.27
CA PHE A 66 3.44 19.26 14.66
C PHE A 66 3.96 17.99 15.36
N GLN A 67 5.27 17.72 15.28
CA GLN A 67 5.95 16.62 15.99
C GLN A 67 5.39 15.21 15.70
N LYS A 68 4.51 15.06 14.70
CA LYS A 68 3.88 13.80 14.27
C LYS A 68 3.47 13.88 12.81
N VAL A 69 3.34 12.71 12.16
CA VAL A 69 2.82 12.62 10.78
C VAL A 69 1.37 13.12 10.74
N ILE A 70 1.09 14.04 9.84
CA ILE A 70 -0.25 14.59 9.59
C ILE A 70 -0.73 14.11 8.22
N GLY A 71 -2.02 13.78 8.09
CA GLY A 71 -2.62 13.48 6.80
C GLY A 71 -2.73 14.71 5.89
N PRO A 72 -2.66 14.54 4.56
CA PRO A 72 -2.94 15.64 3.63
C PRO A 72 -4.32 16.24 3.93
N GLY A 73 -4.45 17.56 4.08
CA GLY A 73 -5.74 18.18 4.40
C GLY A 73 -6.84 17.82 3.38
N MET A 74 -6.47 17.72 2.10
CA MET A 74 -7.36 17.29 1.02
C MET A 74 -7.88 15.85 1.16
N TRP A 75 -7.27 15.00 1.98
CA TRP A 75 -7.86 13.71 2.34
C TRP A 75 -9.20 13.90 3.08
N SER A 76 -9.32 14.90 3.96
CA SER A 76 -10.61 15.23 4.58
C SER A 76 -11.61 15.77 3.55
N GLY A 77 -11.11 16.50 2.54
CA GLY A 77 -11.93 16.99 1.42
C GLY A 77 -12.46 15.85 0.52
N SER A 78 -11.69 14.78 0.34
CA SER A 78 -12.15 13.62 -0.45
C SER A 78 -13.29 12.87 0.23
N LEU A 79 -13.39 12.91 1.57
CA LEU A 79 -14.53 12.38 2.30
C LEU A 79 -15.83 13.12 1.97
N ILE A 80 -15.79 14.46 1.82
CA ILE A 80 -16.93 15.26 1.36
C ILE A 80 -17.37 14.80 -0.03
N SER A 81 -16.41 14.58 -0.93
CA SER A 81 -16.69 14.02 -2.25
C SER A 81 -17.33 12.63 -2.18
N GLY A 82 -16.90 11.78 -1.24
CA GLY A 82 -17.53 10.49 -0.98
C GLY A 82 -18.98 10.64 -0.54
N VAL A 83 -19.27 11.59 0.35
CA VAL A 83 -20.65 11.87 0.79
C VAL A 83 -21.53 12.28 -0.38
N LEU A 84 -21.08 13.26 -1.17
CA LEU A 84 -21.86 13.83 -2.27
C LEU A 84 -22.04 12.85 -3.44
N GLY A 85 -21.02 12.05 -3.74
CA GLY A 85 -21.03 11.07 -4.83
C GLY A 85 -21.79 9.78 -4.51
N THR A 86 -21.93 9.42 -3.22
CA THR A 86 -22.50 8.12 -2.82
C THR A 86 -23.85 8.24 -2.10
N TYR A 87 -24.05 9.26 -1.25
CA TYR A 87 -25.20 9.29 -0.35
C TYR A 87 -26.20 10.42 -0.63
N LEU A 88 -25.72 11.66 -0.81
CA LEU A 88 -26.59 12.82 -0.99
C LEU A 88 -25.89 13.91 -1.82
N PRO A 89 -26.30 14.16 -3.07
CA PRO A 89 -27.38 13.49 -3.80
C PRO A 89 -27.06 12.04 -4.20
N GLY A 90 -25.79 11.65 -4.27
CA GLY A 90 -25.38 10.31 -4.70
C GLY A 90 -25.22 10.20 -6.22
N ALA A 91 -25.46 9.00 -6.75
CA ALA A 91 -25.20 8.68 -8.16
C ALA A 91 -25.87 9.67 -9.14
N GLY A 92 -25.11 10.11 -10.15
CA GLY A 92 -25.56 11.10 -11.15
C GLY A 92 -25.35 12.56 -10.76
N SER A 93 -24.79 12.83 -9.57
CA SER A 93 -24.37 14.18 -9.17
C SER A 93 -23.22 14.70 -10.02
N LEU A 94 -23.25 15.98 -10.39
CA LEU A 94 -22.10 16.69 -10.97
C LEU A 94 -21.58 17.72 -9.98
N TYR A 95 -20.32 17.55 -9.58
CA TYR A 95 -19.67 18.40 -8.59
C TYR A 95 -19.15 19.68 -9.26
N ALA A 96 -19.82 20.82 -9.04
CA ALA A 96 -19.58 22.06 -9.76
C ALA A 96 -18.56 22.97 -9.05
N GLY A 97 -18.53 22.96 -7.72
CA GLY A 97 -17.61 23.78 -6.95
C GLY A 97 -17.48 23.33 -5.51
N GLN A 98 -16.32 23.61 -4.91
CA GLN A 98 -16.03 23.33 -3.51
C GLN A 98 -15.14 24.44 -2.93
N SER A 99 -15.49 24.94 -1.75
CA SER A 99 -14.61 25.77 -0.91
C SER A 99 -14.16 24.99 0.33
N LEU A 100 -12.90 25.11 0.76
CA LEU A 100 -12.40 24.41 1.94
C LEU A 100 -11.53 25.34 2.80
N GLN A 101 -11.75 25.33 4.10
CA GLN A 101 -10.96 26.00 5.11
C GLN A 101 -10.46 24.95 6.11
N PHE A 102 -9.17 24.66 6.07
CA PHE A 102 -8.52 23.72 6.99
C PHE A 102 -8.26 24.41 8.33
N ARG A 103 -9.00 24.01 9.37
CA ARG A 103 -8.95 24.61 10.71
C ARG A 103 -7.98 23.91 11.64
N ARG A 104 -7.84 22.59 11.51
CA ARG A 104 -6.98 21.75 12.34
C ARG A 104 -6.31 20.66 11.51
N PRO A 105 -5.09 20.24 11.88
CA PRO A 105 -4.45 19.07 11.29
C PRO A 105 -5.17 17.78 11.71
N VAL A 106 -5.13 16.77 10.85
CA VAL A 106 -5.62 15.42 11.13
C VAL A 106 -4.41 14.48 11.23
N GLY A 107 -4.22 13.82 12.36
CA GLY A 107 -3.14 12.88 12.60
C GLY A 107 -3.51 11.44 12.26
N LEU A 108 -2.51 10.58 12.13
CA LEU A 108 -2.72 9.14 12.02
C LEU A 108 -3.53 8.63 13.22
N GLY A 109 -4.56 7.83 12.94
CA GLY A 109 -5.47 7.27 13.94
C GLY A 109 -6.69 8.15 14.25
N ASP A 110 -6.70 9.43 13.86
CA ASP A 110 -7.87 10.30 14.03
C ASP A 110 -9.03 9.80 13.16
N ILE A 111 -10.26 9.93 13.70
CA ILE A 111 -11.49 9.60 12.96
C ILE A 111 -12.11 10.91 12.50
N VAL A 112 -12.18 11.10 11.19
CA VAL A 112 -12.82 12.27 10.58
C VAL A 112 -14.21 11.90 10.09
N THR A 113 -15.20 12.67 10.53
CA THR A 113 -16.59 12.60 10.06
C THR A 113 -16.88 13.80 9.18
N ALA A 114 -17.07 13.57 7.88
CA ALA A 114 -17.54 14.58 6.94
C ALA A 114 -19.07 14.58 6.91
N THR A 115 -19.69 15.73 7.11
CA THR A 115 -21.14 15.94 7.06
C THR A 115 -21.46 17.03 6.05
N VAL A 116 -22.44 16.78 5.19
CA VAL A 116 -22.99 17.77 4.27
C VAL A 116 -24.44 18.06 4.64
N THR A 117 -24.83 19.34 4.60
CA THR A 117 -26.19 19.79 4.90
C THR A 117 -26.70 20.65 3.76
N VAL A 118 -27.89 20.34 3.23
CA VAL A 118 -28.52 21.14 2.17
C VAL A 118 -28.93 22.49 2.74
N VAL A 119 -28.39 23.58 2.19
CA VAL A 119 -28.70 24.95 2.66
C VAL A 119 -29.44 25.78 1.61
N GLU A 120 -29.33 25.43 0.33
CA GLU A 120 -29.97 26.17 -0.76
C GLU A 120 -30.31 25.24 -1.92
N LYS A 121 -31.44 25.50 -2.61
CA LYS A 121 -31.79 24.90 -3.90
C LYS A 121 -32.00 26.00 -4.93
N ARG A 122 -31.36 25.86 -6.10
CA ARG A 122 -31.43 26.79 -7.24
C ARG A 122 -32.04 26.06 -8.46
N PRO A 123 -33.37 26.14 -8.64
CA PRO A 123 -34.08 25.30 -9.62
C PRO A 123 -33.68 25.54 -11.08
N ALA A 124 -33.31 26.77 -11.45
CA ALA A 124 -32.99 27.11 -12.83
C ALA A 124 -31.90 26.24 -13.48
N LYS A 125 -31.01 25.65 -12.67
CA LYS A 125 -29.93 24.75 -13.12
C LYS A 125 -29.86 23.46 -12.30
N ASN A 126 -30.88 23.14 -11.51
CA ASN A 126 -30.89 22.01 -10.57
C ASN A 126 -29.69 21.99 -9.62
N VAL A 127 -29.20 23.17 -9.22
CA VAL A 127 -28.04 23.29 -8.33
C VAL A 127 -28.53 23.21 -6.87
N VAL A 128 -27.83 22.42 -6.08
CA VAL A 128 -28.00 22.33 -4.62
C VAL A 128 -26.71 22.79 -3.97
N VAL A 129 -26.83 23.69 -3.00
CA VAL A 129 -25.70 24.18 -2.20
C VAL A 129 -25.70 23.46 -0.87
N PHE A 130 -24.53 22.97 -0.49
CA PHE A 130 -24.31 22.30 0.78
C PHE A 130 -23.37 23.10 1.66
N ASP A 131 -23.70 23.18 2.95
CA ASP A 131 -22.71 23.45 3.99
C ASP A 131 -21.96 22.16 4.29
N CYS A 132 -20.64 22.23 4.38
CA CYS A 132 -19.76 21.08 4.55
C CYS A 132 -18.90 21.25 5.79
N VAL A 133 -18.99 20.31 6.72
CA VAL A 133 -18.24 20.32 7.97
C VAL A 133 -17.58 18.96 8.16
N CYS A 134 -16.28 18.96 8.42
CA CYS A 134 -15.58 17.77 8.90
C CYS A 134 -15.19 17.97 10.37
N THR A 135 -15.49 16.98 11.21
CA THR A 135 -15.08 16.95 12.62
C THR A 135 -14.20 15.74 12.94
N ASN A 136 -13.35 15.84 13.97
CA ASN A 136 -12.62 14.70 14.52
C ASN A 136 -13.47 13.92 15.56
N GLN A 137 -12.87 12.89 16.17
CA GLN A 137 -13.50 12.06 17.21
C GLN A 137 -13.96 12.85 18.45
N ASP A 138 -13.34 14.00 18.72
CA ASP A 138 -13.64 14.86 19.87
C ASP A 138 -14.72 15.91 19.54
N GLY A 139 -15.27 15.87 18.31
CA GLY A 139 -16.25 16.83 17.82
C GLY A 139 -15.64 18.17 17.40
N GLU A 140 -14.32 18.29 17.35
CA GLU A 140 -13.67 19.51 16.91
C GLU A 140 -13.71 19.65 15.39
N VAL A 141 -13.98 20.87 14.92
CA VAL A 141 -13.99 21.18 13.49
C VAL A 141 -12.59 21.15 12.91
N VAL A 142 -12.36 20.26 11.94
CA VAL A 142 -11.11 20.14 11.18
C VAL A 142 -11.19 20.85 9.82
N VAL A 143 -12.36 20.80 9.16
CA VAL A 143 -12.59 21.48 7.87
C VAL A 143 -13.98 22.12 7.87
N LEU A 144 -14.07 23.33 7.29
CA LEU A 144 -15.32 24.00 6.94
C LEU A 144 -15.33 24.31 5.45
N GLY A 145 -16.52 24.41 4.85
CA GLY A 145 -16.63 24.73 3.44
C GLY A 145 -18.04 24.69 2.93
N THR A 146 -18.17 24.92 1.63
CA THR A 146 -19.43 24.78 0.90
C THR A 146 -19.20 24.02 -0.39
N ALA A 147 -20.20 23.24 -0.80
CA ALA A 147 -20.22 22.54 -2.09
C ALA A 147 -21.38 23.04 -2.95
N GLU A 148 -21.14 23.19 -4.25
CA GLU A 148 -22.20 23.35 -5.25
C GLU A 148 -22.26 22.09 -6.11
N VAL A 149 -23.43 21.47 -6.15
CA VAL A 149 -23.67 20.22 -6.90
C VAL A 149 -24.88 20.39 -7.80
N ILE A 150 -24.75 20.03 -9.07
CA ILE A 150 -25.91 19.86 -9.95
C ILE A 150 -26.48 18.47 -9.62
N ALA A 151 -27.66 18.45 -8.99
CA ALA A 151 -28.28 17.23 -8.52
C ALA A 151 -28.95 16.47 -9.68
N PRO A 152 -28.99 15.12 -9.62
CA PRO A 152 -29.64 14.30 -10.63
C PRO A 152 -31.15 14.55 -10.66
N THR A 153 -31.76 14.55 -11.84
CA THR A 153 -33.23 14.62 -12.00
C THR A 153 -33.86 13.25 -12.19
N GLN A 154 -33.05 12.22 -12.47
CA GLN A 154 -33.51 10.86 -12.66
C GLN A 154 -33.06 9.97 -11.51
N LYS A 155 -33.98 9.11 -11.05
CA LYS A 155 -33.70 8.13 -10.01
C LYS A 155 -32.76 7.05 -10.56
N VAL A 156 -31.69 6.78 -9.83
CA VAL A 156 -30.71 5.74 -10.14
C VAL A 156 -30.65 4.77 -8.98
N ILE A 157 -30.86 3.49 -9.28
CA ILE A 157 -30.73 2.37 -8.36
C ILE A 157 -29.90 1.30 -9.08
N ARG A 158 -28.71 1.01 -8.53
CA ARG A 158 -27.75 0.06 -9.13
C ARG A 158 -27.03 -0.76 -8.05
N PRO A 159 -26.64 -2.00 -8.32
CA PRO A 159 -25.72 -2.73 -7.45
C PRO A 159 -24.43 -1.93 -7.24
N ALA A 160 -23.95 -1.86 -6.01
CA ALA A 160 -22.66 -1.27 -5.71
C ALA A 160 -21.55 -2.09 -6.40
N HIS A 161 -20.62 -1.40 -7.06
CA HIS A 161 -19.45 -2.06 -7.63
C HIS A 161 -18.47 -2.43 -6.52
N GLU A 162 -17.97 -3.67 -6.53
CA GLU A 162 -16.86 -4.04 -5.66
C GLU A 162 -15.59 -3.35 -6.13
N LEU A 163 -14.87 -2.71 -5.20
CA LEU A 163 -13.58 -2.11 -5.51
C LEU A 163 -12.50 -3.19 -5.57
N PRO A 164 -11.46 -3.00 -6.41
CA PRO A 164 -10.34 -3.92 -6.44
C PRO A 164 -9.62 -3.96 -5.09
N GLN A 165 -9.05 -5.12 -4.76
CA GLN A 165 -8.11 -5.23 -3.65
C GLN A 165 -6.79 -4.57 -4.04
N ILE A 166 -6.29 -3.67 -3.20
CA ILE A 166 -5.02 -2.96 -3.43
C ILE A 166 -3.94 -3.56 -2.53
N GLN A 167 -2.83 -4.00 -3.13
CA GLN A 167 -1.64 -4.44 -2.41
C GLN A 167 -0.52 -3.41 -2.58
N MET A 168 0.03 -2.93 -1.46
CA MET A 168 1.21 -2.07 -1.48
C MET A 168 2.49 -2.89 -1.34
N ILE A 169 3.37 -2.77 -2.33
CA ILE A 169 4.69 -3.41 -2.34
C ILE A 169 5.68 -2.40 -1.78
N ARG A 170 6.40 -2.77 -0.73
CA ARG A 170 7.45 -1.95 -0.14
C ARG A 170 8.76 -2.71 -0.18
N HIS A 171 9.80 -2.06 -0.69
CA HIS A 171 11.14 -2.65 -0.78
C HIS A 171 11.96 -2.43 0.51
N ASP A 172 11.59 -1.44 1.32
CA ASP A 172 12.27 -1.06 2.58
C ASP A 172 12.30 -2.16 3.66
N LYS A 173 11.29 -3.04 3.69
CA LYS A 173 11.23 -4.16 4.63
C LYS A 173 12.35 -5.16 4.39
N HIS A 174 12.79 -5.34 3.15
CA HIS A 174 13.92 -6.21 2.85
C HIS A 174 15.20 -5.58 3.38
N ASP A 175 15.38 -4.28 3.18
CA ASP A 175 16.55 -3.54 3.71
C ASP A 175 16.63 -3.62 5.23
N ALA A 176 15.50 -3.50 5.94
CA ALA A 176 15.46 -3.63 7.39
C ALA A 176 15.78 -5.04 7.90
N LEU A 177 15.49 -6.08 7.11
CA LEU A 177 15.89 -7.46 7.42
C LEU A 177 17.36 -7.69 7.10
N LEU A 178 17.84 -7.20 5.96
CA LEU A 178 19.24 -7.27 5.56
C LEU A 178 20.15 -6.55 6.56
N ALA A 179 19.78 -5.35 7.02
CA ALA A 179 20.52 -4.61 8.04
C ALA A 179 20.63 -5.36 9.37
N LYS A 180 19.66 -6.24 9.70
CA LYS A 180 19.77 -7.11 10.89
C LYS A 180 20.73 -8.27 10.68
N CYS A 181 20.97 -8.66 9.43
CA CYS A 181 21.94 -9.70 9.10
C CYS A 181 23.39 -9.19 9.16
N ASP A 182 23.63 -7.87 9.04
CA ASP A 182 24.98 -7.28 9.11
C ASP A 182 25.72 -7.60 10.43
N GLU A 183 24.98 -7.81 11.53
CA GLU A 183 25.53 -8.16 12.85
C GLU A 183 25.71 -9.67 13.05
N LEU A 184 25.31 -10.49 12.08
CA LEU A 184 25.35 -11.96 12.17
C LEU A 184 26.47 -12.53 11.30
N PRO A 185 27.09 -13.66 11.70
CA PRO A 185 28.01 -14.36 10.81
C PRO A 185 27.27 -14.91 9.57
N PRO A 186 27.90 -14.89 8.38
CA PRO A 186 27.33 -15.50 7.18
C PRO A 186 27.04 -16.99 7.40
N VAL A 187 25.88 -17.47 6.92
CA VAL A 187 25.49 -18.88 7.08
C VAL A 187 26.23 -19.75 6.06
N VAL A 188 26.94 -20.78 6.50
CA VAL A 188 27.60 -21.70 5.57
C VAL A 188 26.55 -22.45 4.75
N THR A 189 26.48 -22.17 3.45
CA THR A 189 25.33 -22.57 2.62
C THR A 189 25.79 -23.43 1.45
N ALA A 190 25.33 -24.68 1.39
CA ALA A 190 25.54 -25.55 0.23
C ALA A 190 24.60 -25.16 -0.90
N VAL A 191 25.12 -24.54 -1.96
CA VAL A 191 24.36 -24.15 -3.15
C VAL A 191 24.36 -25.31 -4.12
N ALA A 192 23.21 -25.99 -4.23
CA ALA A 192 23.06 -27.19 -5.03
C ALA A 192 22.84 -26.85 -6.50
N TYR A 193 23.79 -27.23 -7.34
CA TYR A 193 23.77 -27.13 -8.80
C TYR A 193 23.58 -25.71 -9.35
N PRO A 194 24.45 -24.71 -9.04
CA PRO A 194 24.36 -23.35 -9.58
C PRO A 194 24.96 -23.27 -11.00
N CYS A 195 24.37 -24.01 -11.95
CA CYS A 195 24.90 -24.16 -13.30
C CYS A 195 24.26 -23.22 -14.35
N ASP A 196 23.50 -22.23 -13.91
CA ASP A 196 23.00 -21.12 -14.72
C ASP A 196 23.41 -19.76 -14.14
N ALA A 197 23.28 -18.71 -14.95
CA ALA A 197 23.70 -17.37 -14.58
C ALA A 197 22.95 -16.84 -13.34
N SER A 198 21.63 -16.96 -13.31
CA SER A 198 20.78 -16.45 -12.22
C SER A 198 21.09 -17.08 -10.87
N SER A 199 21.28 -18.40 -10.84
CA SER A 199 21.53 -19.17 -9.62
C SER A 199 22.92 -18.88 -9.06
N LEU A 200 23.91 -18.79 -9.94
CA LEU A 200 25.27 -18.46 -9.53
C LEU A 200 25.39 -17.00 -9.09
N GLN A 201 24.77 -16.07 -9.83
CA GLN A 201 24.72 -14.65 -9.49
C GLN A 201 24.10 -14.44 -8.10
N GLY A 202 22.94 -15.06 -7.84
CA GLY A 202 22.27 -14.93 -6.54
C GLY A 202 23.11 -15.43 -5.36
N ALA A 203 23.85 -16.54 -5.55
CA ALA A 203 24.77 -17.03 -4.52
C ALA A 203 25.96 -16.09 -4.28
N VAL A 204 26.51 -15.50 -5.35
CA VAL A 204 27.64 -14.56 -5.27
C VAL A 204 27.20 -13.25 -4.62
N GLU A 205 26.04 -12.71 -4.98
CA GLU A 205 25.47 -11.49 -4.39
C GLU A 205 25.15 -11.69 -2.91
N ALA A 206 24.53 -12.81 -2.55
CA ALA A 206 24.26 -13.14 -1.15
C ALA A 206 25.55 -13.25 -0.32
N ALA A 207 26.62 -13.82 -0.90
CA ALA A 207 27.92 -13.89 -0.25
C ALA A 207 28.61 -12.52 -0.14
N GLN A 208 28.50 -11.67 -1.16
CA GLN A 208 29.01 -10.29 -1.13
C GLN A 208 28.27 -9.43 -0.09
N ALA A 209 26.99 -9.69 0.12
CA ALA A 209 26.18 -9.07 1.16
C ALA A 209 26.39 -9.68 2.56
N GLY A 210 27.32 -10.62 2.72
CA GLY A 210 27.62 -11.25 4.01
C GLY A 210 26.52 -12.18 4.54
N LEU A 211 25.53 -12.53 3.72
CA LEU A 211 24.40 -13.37 4.15
C LEU A 211 24.77 -14.85 4.24
N ILE A 212 25.62 -15.31 3.31
CA ILE A 212 26.04 -16.72 3.22
C ILE A 212 27.54 -16.86 2.97
N ASP A 213 28.12 -17.97 3.42
CA ASP A 213 29.42 -18.47 2.96
C ASP A 213 29.18 -19.69 2.05
N PRO A 214 29.19 -19.53 0.71
CA PRO A 214 28.67 -20.54 -0.18
C PRO A 214 29.68 -21.67 -0.46
N ILE A 215 29.20 -22.91 -0.36
CA ILE A 215 29.82 -24.10 -0.95
C ILE A 215 29.08 -24.43 -2.24
N LEU A 216 29.74 -24.24 -3.39
CA LEU A 216 29.13 -24.47 -4.71
C LEU A 216 29.22 -25.96 -5.05
N VAL A 217 28.08 -26.64 -5.19
CA VAL A 217 28.03 -28.09 -5.42
C VAL A 217 27.52 -28.37 -6.82
N GLY A 218 28.34 -28.94 -7.70
CA GLY A 218 27.97 -29.22 -9.10
C GLY A 218 29.18 -29.43 -9.99
N PRO A 219 28.99 -29.61 -11.31
CA PRO A 219 30.10 -29.87 -12.22
C PRO A 219 31.03 -28.65 -12.24
N GLU A 220 32.24 -28.80 -11.72
CA GLU A 220 33.16 -27.68 -11.49
C GLU A 220 33.44 -26.91 -12.78
N ALA A 221 33.66 -27.63 -13.88
CA ALA A 221 33.90 -27.03 -15.20
C ALA A 221 32.73 -26.16 -15.67
N VAL A 222 31.48 -26.55 -15.37
CA VAL A 222 30.28 -25.80 -15.76
C VAL A 222 30.15 -24.55 -14.90
N ILE A 223 30.30 -24.68 -13.58
CA ILE A 223 30.24 -23.55 -12.64
C ILE A 223 31.28 -22.49 -13.02
N ARG A 224 32.55 -22.89 -13.24
CA ARG A 224 33.61 -21.97 -13.66
C ARG A 224 33.35 -21.32 -15.00
N LYS A 225 32.78 -22.06 -15.96
CA LYS A 225 32.40 -21.52 -17.28
C LYS A 225 31.31 -20.46 -17.15
N VAL A 226 30.27 -20.71 -16.36
CA VAL A 226 29.19 -19.75 -16.10
C VAL A 226 29.74 -18.52 -15.38
N ALA A 227 30.60 -18.71 -14.39
CA ALA A 227 31.24 -17.59 -13.68
C ALA A 227 32.03 -16.69 -14.64
N ALA A 228 32.91 -17.29 -15.46
CA ALA A 228 33.72 -16.55 -16.43
C ALA A 228 32.87 -15.82 -17.48
N ALA A 229 31.81 -16.46 -17.98
CA ALA A 229 30.91 -15.86 -18.97
C ALA A 229 30.12 -14.65 -18.43
N ASN A 230 29.90 -14.58 -17.12
CA ASN A 230 29.13 -13.51 -16.47
C ASN A 230 30.00 -12.57 -15.62
N GLY A 231 31.33 -12.71 -15.66
CA GLY A 231 32.25 -11.85 -14.90
C GLY A 231 32.15 -12.04 -13.37
N LEU A 232 31.73 -13.21 -12.89
CA LEU A 232 31.59 -13.51 -11.47
C LEU A 232 32.89 -14.04 -10.88
N ASP A 233 33.39 -13.38 -9.83
CA ASP A 233 34.52 -13.90 -9.06
C ASP A 233 34.04 -14.95 -8.04
N ILE A 234 34.45 -16.19 -8.29
CA ILE A 234 34.15 -17.35 -7.44
C ILE A 234 35.43 -17.99 -6.85
N ALA A 235 36.59 -17.34 -6.97
CA ALA A 235 37.87 -17.94 -6.59
C ALA A 235 37.95 -18.29 -5.10
N ARG A 236 37.22 -17.54 -4.26
CA ARG A 236 37.18 -17.69 -2.81
C ARG A 236 36.21 -18.75 -2.29
N TYR A 237 35.33 -19.28 -3.14
CA TYR A 237 34.28 -20.21 -2.73
C TYR A 237 34.74 -21.67 -2.90
N ARG A 238 34.43 -22.51 -1.91
CA ARG A 238 34.66 -23.96 -2.00
C ARG A 238 33.76 -24.54 -3.10
N ILE A 239 34.34 -25.34 -3.98
CA ILE A 239 33.58 -26.09 -4.99
C ILE A 239 33.65 -27.58 -4.65
N VAL A 240 32.50 -28.26 -4.65
CA VAL A 240 32.39 -29.71 -4.54
C VAL A 240 31.92 -30.24 -5.89
N ASP A 241 32.83 -30.90 -6.59
CA ASP A 241 32.54 -31.45 -7.92
C ASP A 241 31.49 -32.57 -7.84
N ALA A 242 30.45 -32.44 -8.66
CA ALA A 242 29.37 -33.42 -8.76
C ALA A 242 28.84 -33.47 -10.19
N ALA A 243 28.85 -34.65 -10.81
CA ALA A 243 28.70 -34.81 -12.27
C ALA A 243 27.35 -34.34 -12.87
N HIS A 244 26.26 -34.36 -12.10
CA HIS A 244 24.92 -34.00 -12.59
C HIS A 244 24.02 -33.51 -11.45
N SER A 245 22.87 -32.91 -11.80
CA SER A 245 21.91 -32.28 -10.88
C SER A 245 21.57 -33.13 -9.65
N ARG A 246 21.21 -34.40 -9.85
CA ARG A 246 20.87 -35.32 -8.75
C ARG A 246 22.05 -35.61 -7.81
N ALA A 247 23.28 -35.73 -8.36
CA ALA A 247 24.47 -35.94 -7.56
C ALA A 247 24.82 -34.68 -6.76
N ALA A 248 24.67 -33.51 -7.36
CA ALA A 248 24.87 -32.23 -6.70
C ALA A 248 23.88 -32.01 -5.55
N ALA A 249 22.60 -32.34 -5.76
CA ALA A 249 21.58 -32.28 -4.71
C ALA A 249 21.91 -33.23 -3.55
N ALA A 250 22.30 -34.48 -3.85
CA ALA A 250 22.68 -35.46 -2.84
C ALA A 250 23.93 -35.02 -2.04
N ALA A 251 24.94 -34.46 -2.72
CA ALA A 251 26.15 -33.95 -2.09
C ALA A 251 25.88 -32.71 -1.22
N ALA A 252 25.04 -31.78 -1.68
CA ALA A 252 24.64 -30.62 -0.89
C ALA A 252 23.87 -31.02 0.39
N VAL A 253 22.95 -31.98 0.29
CA VAL A 253 22.26 -32.54 1.47
C VAL A 253 23.22 -33.30 2.38
N ALA A 254 24.20 -34.00 1.83
CA ALA A 254 25.22 -34.69 2.62
C ALA A 254 26.06 -33.70 3.44
N LEU A 255 26.49 -32.59 2.85
CA LEU A 255 27.21 -31.51 3.54
C LEU A 255 26.38 -30.93 4.69
N ALA A 256 25.09 -30.70 4.48
CA ALA A 256 24.21 -30.23 5.54
C ALA A 256 24.06 -31.26 6.67
N ARG A 257 23.93 -32.54 6.31
CA ARG A 257 23.80 -33.64 7.28
C ARG A 257 25.07 -33.85 8.11
N THR A 258 26.26 -33.60 7.54
CA THR A 258 27.54 -33.71 8.27
C THR A 258 27.87 -32.47 9.09
N GLY A 259 27.08 -31.39 8.97
CA GLY A 259 27.35 -30.10 9.61
C GLY A 259 28.43 -29.27 8.91
N GLU A 260 28.89 -29.70 7.72
CA GLU A 260 29.79 -28.89 6.88
C GLU A 260 29.07 -27.72 6.20
N ALA A 261 27.74 -27.79 6.08
CA ALA A 261 26.88 -26.68 5.72
C ALA A 261 25.74 -26.56 6.75
N GLU A 262 25.31 -25.34 7.03
CA GLU A 262 24.20 -25.04 7.94
C GLU A 262 22.87 -24.94 7.19
N ALA A 263 22.93 -24.59 5.89
CA ALA A 263 21.76 -24.47 5.03
C ALA A 263 22.01 -25.08 3.64
N VAL A 264 20.93 -25.43 2.95
CA VAL A 264 20.96 -25.85 1.54
C VAL A 264 20.14 -24.86 0.72
N MET A 265 20.77 -24.31 -0.32
CA MET A 265 20.14 -23.43 -1.29
C MET A 265 19.97 -24.17 -2.62
N LYS A 266 18.78 -24.11 -3.19
CA LYS A 266 18.51 -24.64 -4.52
C LYS A 266 19.09 -23.70 -5.58
N GLY A 267 19.98 -24.20 -6.43
CA GLY A 267 20.41 -23.53 -7.66
C GLY A 267 19.49 -23.86 -8.84
N SER A 268 20.07 -24.23 -9.99
CA SER A 268 19.37 -24.51 -11.25
C SER A 268 18.75 -25.91 -11.31
N LEU A 269 18.33 -26.48 -10.17
CA LEU A 269 17.69 -27.79 -10.11
C LEU A 269 16.25 -27.68 -10.63
N HIS A 270 15.87 -28.50 -11.60
CA HIS A 270 14.45 -28.67 -11.93
C HIS A 270 13.78 -29.60 -10.91
N THR A 271 12.63 -29.19 -10.41
CA THR A 271 11.73 -30.03 -9.61
C THR A 271 10.75 -30.67 -10.58
N ASP A 272 11.19 -31.76 -11.20
CA ASP A 272 10.32 -32.70 -11.91
C ASP A 272 9.87 -33.81 -10.95
#